data_AF-A0A7C2FVU3-F1
#
_entry.id   AF-A0A7C2FVU3-F1
#
_cell.length_a   1.000
_cell.length_b   1.000
_cell.length_c   1.000
_cell.angle_alpha   90.00
_cell.angle_beta   90.00
_cell.angle_gamma   90.00
#
_symmetry.space_group_name_H-M   'P 1'
#
loop_
_entity.id
_entity.type
_entity.pdbx_description
1 polymer ?
#
loop_
_entity_poly.entity_id
_entity_poly.type
_entity_poly.pdbx_seq_one_letter_code
_entity_poly.pdbx_strand_id
1 'polypeptide(L)'
;MRRLLLLTEYDGTRFAGLQRQGAGLRTVQGELEAALPGIGALPKAVAAGRTDAGVHALAMPFHVDVEGRIPVERVPEALNRLLPEDLKVVGAREVAPDLHARKDALWRAYLYRVLVRPHPSPLLRHRALWVRRPLDLFALREALPLLLGRHNFLGFAREEVRQGTRELLEARLEEAEGEAGLEVRTHDSAGLGPPEVDLGALGGLVVFGGVMNVDETDAHPFLAVERELVARAVDRGLPFLGICLGAQMLARALGVPVYRAPVREIGFSALHPTEAAAEDPLLSVFRDGDPVFHWHEDTFDLPEAATLLATGEEVKVQAFRVGARAWGVQFHVEVDRPELDLWLDVAGPEGLAR
;
A
#
# COMPACT_ATOMS: atom_id res chain seq x y z
N MET A 1 -35.75 -23.08 11.00
CA MET A 1 -35.03 -21.90 11.49
C MET A 1 -33.58 -22.06 11.08
N ARG A 2 -33.03 -21.10 10.34
CA ARG A 2 -31.66 -21.11 9.80
C ARG A 2 -30.85 -20.04 10.52
N ARG A 3 -29.57 -20.29 10.80
CA ARG A 3 -28.67 -19.26 11.33
C ARG A 3 -27.88 -18.65 10.19
N LEU A 4 -27.88 -17.33 10.13
CA LEU A 4 -27.09 -16.57 9.17
C LEU A 4 -25.99 -15.78 9.88
N LEU A 5 -24.82 -15.70 9.26
CA LEU A 5 -23.78 -14.74 9.58
C LEU A 5 -23.89 -13.58 8.58
N LEU A 6 -24.15 -12.39 9.08
CA LEU A 6 -24.20 -11.14 8.32
C LEU A 6 -22.89 -10.39 8.53
N LEU A 7 -22.33 -9.85 7.46
CA LEU A 7 -21.23 -8.87 7.53
C LEU A 7 -21.83 -7.48 7.33
N THR A 8 -21.54 -6.59 8.27
CA THR A 8 -22.11 -5.23 8.28
C THR A 8 -21.02 -4.18 8.16
N GLU A 9 -21.26 -3.19 7.32
CA GLU A 9 -20.46 -1.98 7.18
C GLU A 9 -21.27 -0.81 7.76
N TYR A 10 -20.62 0.06 8.54
CA TYR A 10 -21.29 1.24 9.08
C TYR A 10 -20.36 2.42 9.33
N ASP A 11 -20.94 3.61 9.10
CA ASP A 11 -20.41 4.88 9.58
C ASP A 11 -20.87 5.10 11.03
N GLY A 12 -19.94 5.00 11.97
CA GLY A 12 -20.20 5.08 13.40
C GLY A 12 -20.58 6.48 13.91
N THR A 13 -20.42 7.53 13.11
CA THR A 13 -20.51 8.93 13.57
C THR A 13 -21.83 9.29 14.22
N ARG A 14 -22.94 8.69 13.78
CA ARG A 14 -24.30 8.96 14.26
C ARG A 14 -24.85 7.84 15.17
N PHE A 15 -23.98 6.99 15.70
CA PHE A 15 -24.34 5.90 16.60
C PHE A 15 -23.70 6.09 17.98
N ALA A 16 -24.46 5.78 19.03
CA ALA A 16 -23.97 5.70 20.42
C ALA A 16 -23.16 4.41 20.69
N GLY A 17 -22.50 3.89 19.65
CA GLY A 17 -21.78 2.62 19.64
C GLY A 17 -22.62 1.47 19.06
N LEU A 18 -22.01 0.28 19.04
CA LEU A 18 -22.64 -0.90 18.47
C LEU A 18 -23.77 -1.44 19.33
N GLN A 19 -23.48 -1.66 20.62
CA GLN A 19 -24.37 -2.42 21.49
C GLN A 19 -25.61 -1.60 21.82
N ARG A 20 -26.77 -2.25 21.79
CA ARG A 20 -28.01 -1.63 22.28
C ARG A 20 -27.87 -1.19 23.73
N GLN A 21 -28.17 0.07 23.99
CA GLN A 21 -28.18 0.69 25.31
C GLN A 21 -29.62 1.02 25.73
N GLY A 22 -29.80 1.64 26.89
CA GLY A 22 -31.12 2.02 27.43
C GLY A 22 -31.98 2.86 26.46
N ALA A 23 -33.25 3.06 26.81
CA ALA A 23 -34.25 3.66 25.91
C ALA A 23 -33.81 5.03 25.34
N GLY A 24 -33.85 5.16 24.00
CA GLY A 24 -33.66 6.43 23.28
C GLY A 24 -32.33 6.59 22.53
N LEU A 25 -31.33 5.74 22.76
CA LEU A 25 -30.05 5.84 22.05
C LEU A 25 -30.06 5.05 20.73
N ARG A 26 -29.65 5.72 19.65
CA ARG A 26 -29.47 5.11 18.33
C ARG A 26 -28.17 4.29 18.31
N THR A 27 -28.28 2.99 18.05
CA THR A 27 -27.16 2.04 18.09
C THR A 27 -27.19 1.14 16.86
N VAL A 28 -26.04 0.64 16.42
CA VAL A 28 -25.96 -0.24 15.24
C VAL A 28 -26.80 -1.50 15.43
N GLN A 29 -26.67 -2.15 16.59
CA GLN A 29 -27.46 -3.33 16.93
C GLN A 29 -28.95 -3.02 16.96
N GLY A 30 -29.36 -1.86 17.49
CA GLY A 30 -30.76 -1.45 17.55
C GLY A 30 -31.39 -1.29 16.17
N GLU A 31 -30.72 -0.60 15.25
CA GLU A 31 -31.19 -0.43 13.86
C GLU A 31 -31.25 -1.78 13.12
N LEU A 32 -30.22 -2.62 13.29
CA LEU A 32 -30.22 -3.96 12.68
C LEU A 32 -31.37 -4.81 13.22
N GLU A 33 -31.56 -4.88 14.53
CA GLU A 33 -32.65 -5.63 15.16
C GLU A 33 -34.03 -5.14 14.74
N ALA A 34 -34.19 -3.83 14.48
CA ALA A 34 -35.44 -3.26 13.99
C ALA A 34 -35.75 -3.68 12.53
N ALA A 35 -34.72 -3.90 11.70
CA ALA A 35 -34.89 -4.32 10.31
C ALA A 35 -35.12 -5.83 10.15
N LEU A 36 -34.61 -6.66 11.07
CA LEU A 36 -34.66 -8.12 10.98
C LEU A 36 -36.08 -8.72 10.79
N PRO A 37 -37.13 -8.23 11.46
CA PRO A 37 -38.49 -8.72 11.23
C PRO A 37 -38.96 -8.58 9.77
N GLY A 38 -38.48 -7.56 9.04
CA GLY A 38 -38.84 -7.33 7.64
C GLY A 38 -38.35 -8.41 6.67
N ILE A 39 -37.42 -9.26 7.09
CA ILE A 39 -36.93 -10.42 6.33
C ILE A 39 -37.36 -11.76 6.94
N GLY A 40 -38.27 -11.74 7.93
CA GLY A 40 -38.68 -12.93 8.66
C GLY A 40 -37.59 -13.48 9.59
N ALA A 41 -36.73 -12.61 10.11
CA ALA A 41 -35.73 -12.95 11.13
C ALA A 41 -36.20 -12.51 12.52
N LEU A 42 -35.73 -13.20 13.56
CA LEU A 42 -35.97 -12.78 14.93
C LEU A 42 -35.27 -11.43 15.18
N PRO A 43 -35.87 -10.50 15.96
CA PRO A 43 -35.29 -9.19 16.26
C PRO A 43 -34.17 -9.29 17.30
N LYS A 44 -33.17 -10.13 17.02
CA LYS A 44 -32.03 -10.41 17.88
C LYS A 44 -30.79 -10.61 17.03
N ALA A 45 -29.83 -9.73 17.21
CA ALA A 45 -28.55 -9.80 16.52
C ALA A 45 -27.41 -9.92 17.53
N VAL A 46 -26.48 -10.84 17.30
CA VAL A 46 -25.34 -11.04 18.20
C VAL A 46 -24.05 -10.77 17.44
N ALA A 47 -23.38 -9.67 17.78
CA ALA A 47 -22.14 -9.23 17.16
C ALA A 47 -20.91 -10.05 17.59
N ALA A 48 -19.89 -10.07 16.73
CA ALA A 48 -18.58 -10.64 17.05
C ALA A 48 -17.77 -9.78 18.03
N GLY A 49 -18.07 -8.48 18.13
CA GLY A 49 -17.36 -7.54 18.98
C GLY A 49 -18.24 -6.37 19.41
N ARG A 50 -17.63 -5.38 20.06
CA ARG A 50 -18.25 -4.10 20.39
C ARG A 50 -17.41 -3.00 19.78
N THR A 51 -18.06 -1.92 19.40
CA THR A 51 -17.40 -0.67 19.00
C THR A 51 -18.03 0.47 19.80
N ASP A 52 -17.18 1.41 20.20
CA ASP A 52 -17.58 2.59 20.96
C ASP A 52 -18.30 3.59 20.04
N ALA A 53 -18.91 4.62 20.65
CA ALA A 53 -19.56 5.70 19.89
C ALA A 53 -18.59 6.36 18.89
N GLY A 54 -19.04 6.55 17.65
CA GLY A 54 -18.23 7.14 16.58
C GLY A 54 -17.30 6.19 15.84
N VAL A 55 -17.10 4.95 16.31
CA VAL A 55 -16.20 3.97 15.67
C VAL A 55 -16.90 3.28 14.49
N HIS A 56 -16.20 3.15 13.37
CA HIS A 56 -16.69 2.53 12.13
C HIS A 56 -16.44 1.02 12.09
N ALA A 57 -17.07 0.32 11.15
CA ALA A 57 -16.66 -1.03 10.77
C ALA A 57 -16.81 -1.25 9.27
N LEU A 58 -15.89 -2.02 8.68
CA LEU A 58 -15.94 -2.47 7.28
C LEU A 58 -16.73 -3.77 7.12
N ALA A 59 -16.62 -4.69 8.10
CA ALA A 59 -17.26 -6.00 8.01
C ALA A 59 -17.54 -6.60 9.41
N MET A 60 -18.25 -5.87 10.27
CA MET A 60 -18.64 -6.37 11.60
C MET A 60 -19.58 -7.57 11.47
N PRO A 61 -19.19 -8.77 11.95
CA PRO A 61 -20.04 -9.94 11.86
C PRO A 61 -21.15 -9.95 12.92
N PHE A 62 -22.37 -10.25 12.50
CA PHE A 62 -23.51 -10.56 13.36
C PHE A 62 -24.06 -11.93 13.01
N HIS A 63 -24.36 -12.77 14.00
CA HIS A 63 -25.26 -13.90 13.74
C HIS A 63 -26.69 -13.55 14.10
N VAL A 64 -27.61 -14.05 13.28
CA VAL A 64 -29.07 -13.87 13.41
C VAL A 64 -29.76 -15.19 13.09
N ASP A 65 -30.94 -15.39 13.65
CA ASP A 65 -31.76 -16.55 13.36
C ASP A 65 -32.98 -16.17 12.52
N VAL A 66 -33.22 -16.92 11.45
CA VAL A 66 -34.18 -16.60 10.40
C VAL A 66 -35.18 -17.75 10.23
N GLU A 67 -36.46 -17.40 10.23
CA GLU A 67 -37.56 -18.32 9.91
C GLU A 67 -38.03 -18.19 8.46
N GLY A 68 -37.76 -17.03 7.85
CA GLY A 68 -38.07 -16.73 6.45
C GLY A 68 -37.37 -17.64 5.43
N ARG A 69 -37.93 -17.66 4.21
CA ARG A 69 -37.44 -18.45 3.07
C ARG A 69 -36.59 -17.65 2.09
N ILE A 70 -36.20 -16.43 2.45
CA ILE A 70 -35.38 -15.58 1.57
C ILE A 70 -34.05 -16.31 1.29
N PRO A 71 -33.66 -16.46 0.00
CA PRO A 71 -32.35 -16.99 -0.37
C PRO A 71 -31.22 -16.13 0.21
N VAL A 72 -30.12 -16.74 0.66
CA VAL A 72 -29.06 -16.06 1.42
C VAL A 72 -28.49 -14.87 0.65
N GLU A 73 -28.29 -15.05 -0.65
CA GLU A 73 -27.77 -14.05 -1.59
C GLU A 73 -28.68 -12.83 -1.75
N ARG A 74 -29.97 -12.94 -1.40
CA ARG A 74 -30.94 -11.83 -1.44
C ARG A 74 -31.09 -11.13 -0.09
N VAL A 75 -30.55 -11.71 1.00
CA VAL A 75 -30.65 -11.14 2.36
C VAL A 75 -30.01 -9.76 2.47
N PRO A 76 -28.79 -9.50 1.93
CA PRO A 76 -28.20 -8.17 1.98
C PRO A 76 -29.08 -7.11 1.33
N GLU A 77 -29.57 -7.36 0.11
CA GLU A 77 -30.43 -6.42 -0.61
C GLU A 77 -31.76 -6.17 0.14
N ALA A 78 -32.37 -7.23 0.70
CA ALA A 78 -33.61 -7.11 1.45
C ALA A 78 -33.45 -6.26 2.72
N LEU A 79 -32.39 -6.49 3.50
CA LEU A 79 -32.09 -5.70 4.70
C LEU A 79 -31.70 -4.26 4.35
N ASN A 80 -30.91 -4.05 3.30
CA ASN A 80 -30.40 -2.72 2.94
C ASN A 80 -31.49 -1.74 2.50
N ARG A 81 -32.65 -2.23 2.06
CA ARG A 81 -33.85 -1.42 1.80
C ARG A 81 -34.53 -0.89 3.08
N LEU A 82 -34.30 -1.54 4.21
CA LEU A 82 -34.87 -1.20 5.51
C LEU A 82 -33.87 -0.43 6.39
N LEU A 83 -32.58 -0.72 6.23
CA LEU A 83 -31.51 -0.12 7.01
C LEU A 83 -31.22 1.32 6.57
N PRO A 84 -30.78 2.21 7.49
CA PRO A 84 -30.42 3.59 7.16
C PRO A 84 -29.18 3.67 6.26
N GLU A 85 -28.87 4.85 5.72
CA GLU A 85 -27.74 5.06 4.81
C GLU A 85 -26.37 4.74 5.42
N ASP A 86 -26.24 4.87 6.74
CA ASP A 86 -24.99 4.73 7.51
C ASP A 86 -24.79 3.32 8.11
N LEU A 87 -25.65 2.35 7.77
CA LEU A 87 -25.51 0.94 8.15
C LEU A 87 -26.01 0.06 7.00
N LYS A 88 -25.14 -0.81 6.48
CA LYS A 88 -25.47 -1.75 5.41
C LYS A 88 -24.94 -3.15 5.69
N VAL A 89 -25.66 -4.15 5.19
CA VAL A 89 -25.20 -5.53 5.10
C VAL A 89 -24.44 -5.68 3.78
N VAL A 90 -23.16 -6.03 3.87
CA VAL A 90 -22.25 -6.22 2.73
C VAL A 90 -22.03 -7.69 2.38
N GLY A 91 -22.50 -8.61 3.23
CA GLY A 91 -22.46 -10.04 2.96
C GLY A 91 -23.37 -10.83 3.90
N ALA A 92 -23.80 -12.00 3.45
CA ALA A 92 -24.55 -12.96 4.24
C ALA A 92 -24.11 -14.39 3.90
N ARG A 93 -24.07 -15.26 4.91
CA ARG A 93 -23.76 -16.68 4.74
C ARG A 93 -24.60 -17.50 5.71
N GLU A 94 -25.16 -18.62 5.24
CA GLU A 94 -25.74 -19.61 6.15
C GLU A 94 -24.63 -20.38 6.87
N VAL A 95 -24.80 -20.55 8.18
CA VAL A 95 -23.79 -21.15 9.05
C VAL A 95 -24.42 -22.22 9.92
N ALA A 96 -23.58 -23.00 10.61
CA ALA A 96 -24.04 -24.00 11.54
C ALA A 96 -24.98 -23.39 12.61
N PRO A 97 -26.05 -24.11 13.04
CA PRO A 97 -27.03 -23.58 13.98
C PRO A 97 -26.44 -23.17 15.35
N ASP A 98 -25.30 -23.73 15.72
CA ASP A 98 -24.58 -23.48 16.97
C ASP A 98 -23.53 -22.38 16.86
N LEU A 99 -23.19 -21.92 15.64
CA LEU A 99 -22.19 -20.87 15.44
C LEU A 99 -22.57 -19.60 16.20
N HIS A 100 -21.63 -19.07 16.95
CA HIS A 100 -21.75 -17.88 17.77
C HIS A 100 -20.67 -16.85 17.38
N ALA A 101 -21.06 -15.83 16.61
CA ALA A 101 -20.18 -14.78 16.07
C ALA A 101 -19.11 -14.25 17.05
N ARG A 102 -19.44 -14.05 18.34
CA ARG A 102 -18.45 -13.63 19.36
C ARG A 102 -17.49 -14.72 19.82
N LYS A 103 -17.98 -15.94 20.08
CA LYS A 103 -17.20 -16.99 20.76
C LYS A 103 -16.31 -17.75 19.78
N ASP A 104 -16.78 -17.90 18.55
CA ASP A 104 -16.09 -18.67 17.52
C ASP A 104 -15.18 -17.80 16.64
N ALA A 105 -15.17 -16.48 16.86
CA ALA A 105 -14.22 -15.57 16.21
C ALA A 105 -12.81 -15.83 16.74
N LEU A 106 -11.93 -16.28 15.84
CA LEU A 106 -10.51 -16.58 16.14
C LEU A 106 -9.73 -15.31 16.53
N TRP A 107 -9.97 -14.22 15.82
CA TRP A 107 -9.30 -12.93 16.01
C TRP A 107 -10.19 -11.78 15.54
N ARG A 108 -9.79 -10.55 15.86
CA ARG A 108 -10.38 -9.32 15.32
C ARG A 108 -9.24 -8.40 14.89
N ALA A 109 -9.44 -7.69 13.78
CA ALA A 109 -8.48 -6.71 13.28
C ALA A 109 -9.09 -5.30 13.35
N TYR A 110 -8.24 -4.33 13.65
CA TYR A 110 -8.61 -2.91 13.73
C TYR A 110 -7.62 -2.10 12.90
N LEU A 111 -8.14 -1.10 12.18
CA LEU A 111 -7.34 -0.14 11.42
C LEU A 111 -7.58 1.25 11.97
N TYR A 112 -6.50 1.95 12.34
CA TYR A 112 -6.53 3.36 12.68
C TYR A 112 -5.90 4.17 11.55
N ARG A 113 -6.60 5.21 11.10
CA ARG A 113 -6.09 6.14 10.09
C ARG A 113 -5.72 7.46 10.74
N VAL A 114 -4.50 7.90 10.49
CA VAL A 114 -3.99 9.21 10.92
C VAL A 114 -3.63 10.03 9.70
N LEU A 115 -4.17 11.25 9.63
CA LEU A 115 -3.93 12.21 8.56
C LEU A 115 -2.91 13.24 9.04
N VAL A 116 -1.67 13.14 8.58
CA VAL A 116 -0.58 14.05 8.95
C VAL A 116 -0.44 15.14 7.89
N ARG A 117 -0.85 16.38 8.21
CA ARG A 117 -0.71 17.55 7.32
C ARG A 117 -0.93 18.87 8.08
N PRO A 118 -0.47 20.03 7.56
CA PRO A 118 -0.57 21.31 8.28
C PRO A 118 -2.00 21.78 8.59
N HIS A 119 -2.97 21.45 7.73
CA HIS A 119 -4.35 21.93 7.82
C HIS A 119 -5.34 20.77 7.92
N PRO A 120 -6.43 20.89 8.70
CA PRO A 120 -7.44 19.84 8.81
C PRO A 120 -8.13 19.59 7.47
N SER A 121 -8.58 18.36 7.23
CA SER A 121 -9.37 18.01 6.06
C SER A 121 -10.86 17.92 6.41
N PRO A 122 -11.73 18.80 5.90
CA PRO A 122 -13.16 18.67 6.06
C PRO A 122 -13.70 17.34 5.52
N LEU A 123 -13.09 16.79 4.47
CA LEU A 123 -13.51 15.53 3.85
C LEU A 123 -13.21 14.32 4.75
N LEU A 124 -12.08 14.34 5.46
CA LEU A 124 -11.63 13.22 6.30
C LEU A 124 -11.91 13.40 7.79
N ARG A 125 -12.60 14.48 8.19
CA ARG A 125 -12.87 14.85 9.60
C ARG A 125 -13.54 13.75 10.45
N HIS A 126 -14.19 12.79 9.80
CA HIS A 126 -14.86 11.65 10.44
C HIS A 126 -14.28 10.30 10.00
N ARG A 127 -13.11 10.28 9.35
CA ARG A 127 -12.50 9.09 8.76
C ARG A 127 -11.03 8.90 9.16
N ALA A 128 -10.37 9.96 9.59
CA ALA A 128 -8.99 9.90 10.08
C ALA A 128 -8.78 10.90 11.22
N LEU A 129 -7.88 10.56 12.14
CA LEU A 129 -7.39 11.49 13.15
C LEU A 129 -6.44 12.49 12.48
N TRP A 130 -6.80 13.77 12.45
CA TRP A 130 -5.89 14.80 11.95
C TRP A 130 -4.79 15.12 12.95
N VAL A 131 -3.53 15.07 12.51
CA VAL A 131 -2.35 15.46 13.27
C VAL A 131 -1.59 16.51 12.47
N ARG A 132 -1.34 17.67 13.10
CA ARG A 132 -0.67 18.80 12.45
C ARG A 132 0.85 18.64 12.34
N ARG A 133 1.48 18.01 13.34
CA ARG A 133 2.93 17.86 13.44
C ARG A 133 3.36 16.53 12.82
N PRO A 134 4.57 16.46 12.23
CA PRO A 134 5.17 15.18 11.84
C PRO A 134 5.13 14.21 13.02
N LEU A 135 4.85 12.94 12.71
CA LEU A 135 4.98 11.86 13.67
C LEU A 135 6.41 11.34 13.65
N ASP A 136 6.91 10.91 14.80
CA ASP A 136 8.16 10.15 14.87
C ASP A 136 7.86 8.70 14.48
N LEU A 137 7.97 8.42 13.18
CA LEU A 137 7.67 7.12 12.62
C LEU A 137 8.70 6.06 13.06
N PHE A 138 9.93 6.48 13.33
CA PHE A 138 10.97 5.59 13.86
C PHE A 138 10.59 5.12 15.26
N ALA A 139 10.25 6.04 16.17
CA ALA A 139 9.80 5.69 17.52
C ALA A 139 8.54 4.79 17.50
N LEU A 140 7.61 5.02 16.56
CA LEU A 140 6.46 4.14 16.38
C LEU A 140 6.87 2.74 15.90
N ARG A 141 7.76 2.66 14.89
CA ARG A 141 8.29 1.40 14.36
C ARG A 141 9.06 0.61 15.42
N GLU A 142 9.78 1.28 16.32
CA GLU A 142 10.46 0.63 17.45
C GLU A 142 9.47 0.17 18.54
N ALA A 143 8.43 0.95 18.82
CA ALA A 143 7.48 0.65 19.90
C ALA A 143 6.46 -0.44 19.54
N LEU A 144 6.01 -0.52 18.28
CA LEU A 144 4.99 -1.47 17.84
C LEU A 144 5.35 -2.95 18.12
N PRO A 145 6.57 -3.42 17.79
CA PRO A 145 6.99 -4.79 18.07
C PRO A 145 6.95 -5.17 19.55
N LEU A 146 7.11 -4.20 20.47
CA LEU A 146 7.03 -4.45 21.92
C LEU A 146 5.63 -4.86 22.38
N LEU A 147 4.60 -4.54 21.59
CA LEU A 147 3.22 -4.93 21.87
C LEU A 147 2.91 -6.35 21.36
N LEU A 148 3.73 -6.93 20.48
CA LEU A 148 3.47 -8.24 19.89
C LEU A 148 3.57 -9.36 20.94
N GLY A 149 2.74 -10.38 20.77
CA GLY A 149 2.69 -11.54 21.66
C GLY A 149 1.83 -11.32 22.90
N ARG A 150 2.07 -12.14 23.93
CA ARG A 150 1.19 -12.25 25.09
C ARG A 150 1.60 -11.32 26.23
N HIS A 151 0.79 -10.28 26.47
CA HIS A 151 1.03 -9.29 27.51
C HIS A 151 -0.20 -9.05 28.38
N ASN A 152 0.00 -8.42 29.53
CA ASN A 152 -1.08 -7.85 30.32
C ASN A 152 -1.38 -6.41 29.84
N PHE A 153 -2.46 -6.24 29.08
CA PHE A 153 -2.83 -4.96 28.47
C PHE A 153 -3.73 -4.08 29.36
N LEU A 154 -3.83 -4.34 30.67
CA LEU A 154 -4.65 -3.51 31.57
C LEU A 154 -4.26 -2.03 31.55
N GLY A 155 -2.97 -1.70 31.35
CA GLY A 155 -2.51 -0.32 31.22
C GLY A 155 -3.06 0.43 30.00
N PHE A 156 -3.65 -0.29 29.03
CA PHE A 156 -4.26 0.27 27.83
C PHE A 156 -5.80 0.22 27.86
N ALA A 157 -6.40 -0.35 28.91
CA ALA A 157 -7.85 -0.46 29.04
C ALA A 157 -8.43 0.79 29.71
N ARG A 158 -9.62 1.23 29.25
CA ARG A 158 -10.34 2.36 29.86
C ARG A 158 -11.14 1.98 31.11
N GLU A 159 -11.64 0.75 31.19
CA GLU A 159 -12.46 0.26 32.30
C GLU A 159 -11.71 -0.82 33.09
N GLU A 160 -12.07 -1.01 34.36
CA GLU A 160 -11.56 -2.10 35.20
C GLU A 160 -12.02 -3.46 34.66
N VAL A 161 -11.20 -4.06 33.78
CA VAL A 161 -11.44 -5.41 33.27
C VAL A 161 -10.81 -6.45 34.21
N ARG A 162 -11.58 -7.48 34.59
CA ARG A 162 -11.10 -8.55 35.49
C ARG A 162 -9.94 -9.40 34.92
N GLN A 163 -9.75 -9.44 33.61
CA GLN A 163 -8.72 -10.23 32.93
C GLN A 163 -8.17 -9.46 31.72
N GLY A 164 -6.95 -8.92 31.84
CA GLY A 164 -6.30 -8.11 30.80
C GLY A 164 -5.21 -8.80 29.98
N THR A 165 -4.90 -10.07 30.26
CA THR A 165 -3.95 -10.81 29.43
C THR A 165 -4.54 -11.05 28.04
N ARG A 166 -3.88 -10.55 27.00
CA ARG A 166 -4.22 -10.75 25.59
C ARG A 166 -2.97 -11.09 24.81
N GLU A 167 -3.16 -11.67 23.63
CA GLU A 167 -2.09 -11.93 22.67
C GLU A 167 -2.33 -11.08 21.43
N LEU A 168 -1.40 -10.17 21.14
CA LEU A 168 -1.43 -9.36 19.94
C LEU A 168 -0.69 -10.13 18.84
N LEU A 169 -1.44 -10.62 17.86
CA LEU A 169 -0.91 -11.44 16.78
C LEU A 169 -0.10 -10.61 15.78
N GLU A 170 -0.52 -9.35 15.56
CA GLU A 170 0.04 -8.48 14.55
C GLU A 170 -0.14 -7.01 14.93
N ALA A 171 0.87 -6.20 14.62
CA ALA A 171 0.86 -4.75 14.73
C ALA A 171 1.74 -4.21 13.60
N ARG A 172 1.14 -3.47 12.66
CA ARG A 172 1.83 -2.89 11.50
C ARG A 172 1.59 -1.39 11.44
N LEU A 173 2.60 -0.67 10.96
CA LEU A 173 2.51 0.73 10.60
C LEU A 173 2.75 0.82 9.09
N GLU A 174 1.76 1.36 8.38
CA GLU A 174 1.83 1.57 6.93
C GLU A 174 1.71 3.07 6.65
N GLU A 175 2.60 3.56 5.80
CA GLU A 175 2.55 4.90 5.25
C GLU A 175 1.91 4.82 3.87
N ALA A 176 0.94 5.70 3.61
CA ALA A 176 0.31 5.82 2.31
C ALA A 176 0.30 7.29 1.91
N GLU A 177 0.94 7.63 0.80
CA GLU A 177 0.92 8.99 0.28
C GLU A 177 -0.38 9.25 -0.51
N GLY A 178 -1.07 10.34 -0.16
CA GLY A 178 -2.24 10.86 -0.89
C GLY A 178 -3.57 10.75 -0.14
N GLU A 179 -4.47 11.71 -0.39
CA GLU A 179 -5.84 11.70 0.16
C GLU A 179 -6.73 10.59 -0.46
N ALA A 180 -6.23 9.91 -1.51
CA ALA A 180 -6.72 8.67 -2.15
C ALA A 180 -5.65 8.13 -3.15
N GLY A 181 -4.43 7.85 -2.69
CA GLY A 181 -3.24 7.61 -3.53
C GLY A 181 -3.28 6.41 -4.48
N LEU A 182 -2.37 6.41 -5.46
CA LEU A 182 -2.11 5.29 -6.39
C LEU A 182 -1.81 4.01 -5.59
N GLU A 183 -2.45 2.90 -5.94
CA GLU A 183 -2.08 1.58 -5.39
C GLU A 183 -0.70 1.20 -5.95
N VAL A 184 0.32 1.16 -5.09
CA VAL A 184 1.66 0.70 -5.45
C VAL A 184 1.76 -0.79 -5.13
N ARG A 185 2.12 -1.59 -6.12
CA ARG A 185 2.41 -3.02 -5.96
C ARG A 185 3.88 -3.27 -6.23
N THR A 186 4.61 -3.72 -5.22
CA THR A 186 6.03 -4.08 -5.34
C THR A 186 6.15 -5.56 -5.68
N HIS A 187 7.02 -5.89 -6.64
CA HIS A 187 7.29 -7.25 -7.06
C HIS A 187 8.80 -7.50 -7.11
N ASP A 188 9.26 -8.59 -6.50
CA ASP A 188 10.66 -9.01 -6.52
C ASP A 188 10.87 -10.06 -7.63
N SER A 189 11.43 -9.61 -8.75
CA SER A 189 11.71 -10.46 -9.90
C SER A 189 12.85 -11.46 -9.67
N ALA A 190 13.78 -11.17 -8.74
CA ALA A 190 14.95 -12.01 -8.50
C ALA A 190 14.60 -13.30 -7.74
N GLY A 191 13.65 -13.23 -6.80
CA GLY A 191 13.19 -14.38 -6.02
C GLY A 191 11.98 -15.11 -6.60
N LEU A 192 11.10 -14.40 -7.33
CA LEU A 192 9.78 -14.92 -7.73
C LEU A 192 9.60 -15.05 -9.25
N GLY A 193 10.57 -14.59 -10.04
CA GLY A 193 10.42 -14.42 -11.48
C GLY A 193 9.58 -13.19 -11.83
N PRO A 194 9.46 -12.82 -13.11
CA PRO A 194 8.73 -11.64 -13.58
C PRO A 194 7.22 -11.72 -13.26
N PRO A 195 6.54 -10.59 -12.98
CA PRO A 195 5.11 -10.63 -12.69
C PRO A 195 4.28 -10.89 -13.94
N GLU A 196 3.30 -11.80 -13.85
CA GLU A 196 2.18 -11.82 -14.80
C GLU A 196 1.24 -10.65 -14.48
N VAL A 197 1.50 -9.51 -15.13
CA VAL A 197 0.72 -8.28 -14.93
C VAL A 197 -0.01 -7.85 -16.20
N ASP A 198 -1.30 -7.52 -16.05
CA ASP A 198 -2.06 -6.83 -17.09
C ASP A 198 -1.65 -5.35 -17.12
N LEU A 199 -0.83 -4.97 -18.10
CA LEU A 199 -0.39 -3.59 -18.30
C LEU A 199 -1.56 -2.62 -18.48
N GLY A 200 -2.73 -3.07 -18.95
CA GLY A 200 -3.92 -2.23 -19.11
C GLY A 200 -4.56 -1.81 -17.78
N ALA A 201 -4.24 -2.51 -16.69
CA ALA A 201 -4.72 -2.19 -15.35
C ALA A 201 -3.76 -1.27 -14.57
N LEU A 202 -2.58 -0.97 -15.11
CA LEU A 202 -1.56 -0.14 -14.45
C LEU A 202 -1.70 1.34 -14.82
N GLY A 203 -1.48 2.21 -13.84
CA GLY A 203 -1.32 3.66 -14.06
C GLY A 203 0.10 4.06 -14.43
N GLY A 204 1.09 3.20 -14.16
CA GLY A 204 2.49 3.40 -14.45
C GLY A 204 3.33 2.19 -14.01
N LEU A 205 4.59 2.15 -14.43
CA LEU A 205 5.56 1.11 -14.08
C LEU A 205 6.87 1.76 -13.63
N VAL A 206 7.38 1.35 -12.47
CA VAL A 206 8.70 1.73 -11.98
C VAL A 206 9.55 0.48 -11.88
N VAL A 207 10.73 0.51 -12.48
CA VAL A 207 11.71 -0.59 -12.43
C VAL A 207 12.96 -0.09 -11.73
N PHE A 208 13.27 -0.72 -10.59
CA PHE A 208 14.37 -0.31 -9.72
C PHE A 208 15.72 -0.90 -10.15
N GLY A 209 16.76 -0.45 -9.47
CA GLY A 209 18.12 -0.95 -9.63
C GLY A 209 18.32 -2.38 -9.11
N GLY A 210 19.43 -2.97 -9.51
CA GLY A 210 19.92 -4.25 -9.00
C GLY A 210 21.43 -4.36 -9.24
N VAL A 211 22.10 -5.27 -8.52
CA VAL A 211 23.55 -5.52 -8.62
C VAL A 211 24.01 -6.23 -9.90
N MET A 212 23.08 -6.64 -10.77
CA MET A 212 23.33 -7.45 -11.95
C MET A 212 23.50 -6.58 -13.19
N ASN A 213 24.22 -7.08 -14.18
CA ASN A 213 24.20 -6.49 -15.51
C ASN A 213 22.96 -6.98 -16.29
N VAL A 214 22.33 -6.08 -17.04
CA VAL A 214 21.08 -6.35 -17.77
C VAL A 214 21.16 -7.51 -18.78
N ASP A 215 22.34 -7.84 -19.31
CA ASP A 215 22.55 -8.90 -20.28
C ASP A 215 22.92 -10.27 -19.63
N GLU A 216 23.04 -10.35 -18.30
CA GLU A 216 23.34 -11.60 -17.54
C GLU A 216 22.15 -12.58 -17.47
N THR A 217 21.39 -12.70 -18.56
CA THR A 217 20.15 -13.49 -18.67
C THR A 217 20.35 -14.99 -18.46
N ASP A 218 21.56 -15.52 -18.67
CA ASP A 218 21.90 -16.93 -18.38
C ASP A 218 21.92 -17.22 -16.87
N ALA A 219 22.45 -16.28 -16.08
CA ALA A 219 22.49 -16.38 -14.61
C ALA A 219 21.18 -15.89 -13.98
N HIS A 220 20.51 -14.93 -14.63
CA HIS A 220 19.32 -14.25 -14.15
C HIS A 220 18.21 -14.21 -15.23
N PRO A 221 17.51 -15.34 -15.47
CA PRO A 221 16.51 -15.44 -16.55
C PRO A 221 15.37 -14.42 -16.46
N PHE A 222 15.08 -13.90 -15.26
CA PHE A 222 14.04 -12.87 -15.06
C PHE A 222 14.34 -11.58 -15.84
N LEU A 223 15.62 -11.24 -16.05
CA LEU A 223 16.05 -10.04 -16.80
C LEU A 223 15.50 -10.02 -18.23
N ALA A 224 15.46 -11.19 -18.89
CA ALA A 224 14.96 -11.29 -20.25
C ALA A 224 13.45 -10.99 -20.33
N VAL A 225 12.69 -11.44 -19.33
CA VAL A 225 11.24 -11.23 -19.29
C VAL A 225 10.89 -9.83 -18.81
N GLU A 226 11.64 -9.29 -17.86
CA GLU A 226 11.46 -7.92 -17.39
C GLU A 226 11.77 -6.91 -18.51
N ARG A 227 12.82 -7.16 -19.30
CA ARG A 227 13.09 -6.39 -20.53
C ARG A 227 11.93 -6.40 -21.51
N GLU A 228 11.30 -7.55 -21.73
CA GLU A 228 10.11 -7.67 -22.59
C GLU A 228 8.90 -6.95 -21.97
N LEU A 229 8.74 -6.95 -20.66
CA LEU A 229 7.71 -6.18 -19.95
C LEU A 229 7.91 -4.67 -20.16
N VAL A 230 9.14 -4.18 -20.01
CA VAL A 230 9.51 -2.78 -20.25
C VAL A 230 9.22 -2.39 -21.70
N ALA A 231 9.65 -3.19 -22.67
CA ALA A 231 9.39 -2.93 -24.09
C ALA A 231 7.88 -2.76 -24.36
N ARG A 232 7.05 -3.69 -23.87
CA ARG A 232 5.58 -3.65 -24.03
C ARG A 232 4.91 -2.50 -23.28
N ALA A 233 5.45 -2.07 -22.14
CA ALA A 233 4.94 -0.93 -21.37
C ALA A 233 5.20 0.39 -22.11
N VAL A 234 6.41 0.56 -22.62
CA VAL A 234 6.83 1.76 -23.36
C VAL A 234 6.12 1.87 -24.71
N ASP A 235 6.00 0.77 -25.46
CA ASP A 235 5.27 0.74 -26.75
C ASP A 235 3.80 1.15 -26.59
N ARG A 236 3.17 0.81 -25.46
CA ARG A 236 1.81 1.23 -25.11
C ARG A 236 1.68 2.67 -24.62
N GLY A 237 2.79 3.38 -24.38
CA GLY A 237 2.79 4.71 -23.79
C GLY A 237 2.39 4.74 -22.31
N LEU A 238 2.55 3.63 -21.59
CA LEU A 238 2.38 3.59 -20.14
C LEU A 238 3.45 4.50 -19.49
N PRO A 239 3.10 5.34 -18.50
CA PRO A 239 4.11 6.05 -17.72
C PRO A 239 5.14 5.08 -17.14
N PHE A 240 6.41 5.33 -17.44
CA PHE A 240 7.52 4.43 -17.09
C PHE A 240 8.67 5.21 -16.47
N LEU A 241 9.24 4.70 -15.37
CA LEU A 241 10.48 5.18 -14.79
C LEU A 241 11.42 4.00 -14.53
N GLY A 242 12.57 3.98 -15.20
CA GLY A 242 13.65 3.05 -14.93
C GLY A 242 14.76 3.73 -14.12
N ILE A 243 15.15 3.14 -13.00
CA ILE A 243 16.21 3.65 -12.13
C ILE A 243 17.39 2.67 -12.17
N CYS A 244 18.59 3.19 -12.43
CA CYS A 244 19.83 2.41 -12.52
C CYS A 244 19.69 1.23 -13.50
N LEU A 245 19.60 -0.02 -13.02
CA LEU A 245 19.32 -1.20 -13.86
C LEU A 245 18.02 -1.05 -14.68
N GLY A 246 16.98 -0.41 -14.14
CA GLY A 246 15.76 -0.13 -14.89
C GLY A 246 15.98 0.80 -16.10
N ALA A 247 16.91 1.76 -16.00
CA ALA A 247 17.29 2.61 -17.12
C ALA A 247 18.09 1.82 -18.18
N GLN A 248 18.95 0.91 -17.73
CA GLN A 248 19.65 -0.04 -18.62
C GLN A 248 18.67 -0.96 -19.34
N MET A 249 17.64 -1.48 -18.65
CA MET A 249 16.57 -2.26 -19.27
C MET A 249 15.82 -1.49 -20.34
N LEU A 250 15.50 -0.21 -20.08
CA LEU A 250 14.88 0.66 -21.07
C LEU A 250 15.77 0.85 -22.30
N ALA A 251 17.07 1.11 -22.10
CA ALA A 251 18.03 1.24 -23.21
C ALA A 251 18.12 -0.05 -24.04
N ARG A 252 18.25 -1.22 -23.38
CA ARG A 252 18.28 -2.53 -24.06
C ARG A 252 16.98 -2.84 -24.80
N ALA A 253 15.82 -2.52 -24.20
CA ALA A 253 14.52 -2.71 -24.83
C ALA A 253 14.38 -1.89 -26.13
N LEU A 254 15.10 -0.76 -26.23
CA LEU A 254 15.17 0.09 -27.42
C LEU A 254 16.31 -0.29 -28.38
N GLY A 255 16.98 -1.42 -28.12
CA GLY A 255 18.02 -1.96 -29.00
C GLY A 255 19.43 -1.36 -28.78
N VAL A 256 19.62 -0.52 -27.77
CA VAL A 256 20.94 0.06 -27.45
C VAL A 256 21.75 -0.92 -26.60
N PRO A 257 23.06 -1.12 -26.83
CA PRO A 257 23.92 -1.93 -25.96
C PRO A 257 24.16 -1.27 -24.59
N VAL A 258 24.24 -2.11 -23.55
CA VAL A 258 24.74 -1.71 -22.22
C VAL A 258 26.13 -2.29 -22.07
N TYR A 259 27.06 -1.50 -21.53
CA TYR A 259 28.47 -1.85 -21.44
C TYR A 259 29.10 -1.18 -20.21
N ARG A 260 30.28 -1.66 -19.83
CA ARG A 260 30.99 -1.15 -18.65
C ARG A 260 31.34 0.34 -18.82
N ALA A 261 30.99 1.13 -17.82
CA ALA A 261 31.26 2.55 -17.80
C ALA A 261 32.77 2.84 -17.73
N PRO A 262 33.22 4.04 -18.16
CA PRO A 262 34.63 4.44 -18.07
C PRO A 262 35.14 4.45 -16.63
N VAL A 263 34.24 4.77 -15.70
CA VAL A 263 34.45 4.78 -14.27
C VAL A 263 33.26 4.14 -13.58
N ARG A 264 33.52 3.55 -12.41
CA ARG A 264 32.47 3.11 -11.50
C ARG A 264 32.00 4.32 -10.69
N GLU A 265 30.73 4.68 -10.79
CA GLU A 265 30.15 5.80 -10.04
C GLU A 265 29.47 5.27 -8.78
N ILE A 266 30.10 5.51 -7.62
CA ILE A 266 29.55 5.22 -6.29
C ILE A 266 29.62 6.48 -5.44
N GLY A 267 28.51 6.86 -4.85
CA GLY A 267 28.41 8.02 -3.97
C GLY A 267 27.74 9.22 -4.63
N PHE A 268 27.91 10.39 -4.05
CA PHE A 268 27.29 11.62 -4.53
C PHE A 268 28.20 12.32 -5.54
N SER A 269 27.70 12.57 -6.75
CA SER A 269 28.35 13.41 -7.76
C SER A 269 27.36 14.43 -8.35
N ALA A 270 27.91 15.43 -9.01
CA ALA A 270 27.14 16.52 -9.59
C ALA A 270 26.37 16.06 -10.83
N LEU A 271 25.08 16.38 -10.87
CA LEU A 271 24.25 16.23 -12.06
C LEU A 271 24.26 17.53 -12.86
N HIS A 272 24.32 17.42 -14.19
CA HIS A 272 24.26 18.55 -15.11
C HIS A 272 23.04 18.42 -16.03
N PRO A 273 21.88 19.00 -15.66
CA PRO A 273 20.71 19.03 -16.51
C PRO A 273 20.98 19.78 -17.82
N THR A 274 20.47 19.26 -18.92
CA THR A 274 20.50 19.90 -20.24
C THR A 274 19.39 20.95 -20.37
N GLU A 275 19.41 21.75 -21.43
CA GLU A 275 18.32 22.70 -21.72
C GLU A 275 16.95 22.00 -21.83
N ALA A 276 16.92 20.76 -22.34
CA ALA A 276 15.69 19.98 -22.48
C ALA A 276 15.06 19.59 -21.13
N ALA A 277 15.83 19.60 -20.03
CA ALA A 277 15.30 19.28 -18.70
C ALA A 277 14.49 20.42 -18.08
N ALA A 278 14.67 21.67 -18.51
CA ALA A 278 14.06 22.84 -17.86
C ALA A 278 12.53 22.76 -17.77
N GLU A 279 11.88 22.19 -18.78
CA GLU A 279 10.43 21.99 -18.87
C GLU A 279 10.03 20.51 -18.75
N ASP A 280 10.98 19.61 -18.43
CA ASP A 280 10.69 18.19 -18.32
C ASP A 280 9.91 17.91 -17.01
N PRO A 281 8.82 17.11 -17.05
CA PRO A 281 8.00 16.84 -15.88
C PRO A 281 8.74 16.18 -14.71
N LEU A 282 9.83 15.45 -14.99
CA LEU A 282 10.60 14.73 -13.98
C LEU A 282 11.90 15.46 -13.64
N LEU A 283 12.59 16.00 -14.65
CA LEU A 283 13.94 16.54 -14.47
C LEU A 283 14.00 18.05 -14.20
N SER A 284 12.91 18.81 -14.39
CA SER A 284 12.89 20.27 -14.16
C SER A 284 13.18 20.72 -12.73
N VAL A 285 13.10 19.81 -11.76
CA VAL A 285 13.39 20.09 -10.35
C VAL A 285 14.89 20.19 -10.05
N PHE A 286 15.72 19.55 -10.88
CA PHE A 286 17.17 19.53 -10.69
C PHE A 286 17.83 20.77 -11.28
N ARG A 287 18.85 21.26 -10.59
CA ARG A 287 19.70 22.37 -11.00
C ARG A 287 21.08 21.86 -11.33
N ASP A 288 21.80 22.65 -12.12
CA ASP A 288 23.20 22.37 -12.44
C ASP A 288 24.04 22.29 -11.16
N GLY A 289 24.74 21.16 -11.00
CA GLY A 289 25.57 20.88 -9.84
C GLY A 289 24.86 20.23 -8.65
N ASP A 290 23.55 19.95 -8.75
CA ASP A 290 22.84 19.26 -7.68
C ASP A 290 23.45 17.86 -7.44
N PRO A 291 23.70 17.48 -6.18
CA PRO A 291 24.28 16.17 -5.88
C PRO A 291 23.20 15.08 -5.98
N VAL A 292 23.49 14.03 -6.73
CA VAL A 292 22.66 12.81 -6.80
C VAL A 292 23.49 11.59 -6.48
N PHE A 293 22.85 10.53 -5.98
CA PHE A 293 23.54 9.33 -5.52
C PHE A 293 23.67 8.30 -6.64
N HIS A 294 24.87 7.78 -6.85
CA HIS A 294 25.16 6.75 -7.84
C HIS A 294 25.59 5.45 -7.17
N TRP A 295 25.24 4.33 -7.78
CA TRP A 295 25.80 3.02 -7.47
C TRP A 295 25.73 2.11 -8.70
N HIS A 296 26.60 2.37 -9.69
CA HIS A 296 26.65 1.56 -10.90
C HIS A 296 28.05 1.48 -11.51
N GLU A 297 28.26 0.45 -12.33
CA GLU A 297 29.50 0.26 -13.11
C GLU A 297 29.26 0.06 -14.61
N ASP A 298 27.99 0.03 -15.03
CA ASP A 298 27.58 -0.08 -16.43
C ASP A 298 26.83 1.17 -16.87
N THR A 299 26.86 1.43 -18.18
CA THR A 299 26.20 2.55 -18.86
C THR A 299 25.75 2.13 -20.27
N PHE A 300 25.20 3.07 -21.02
CA PHE A 300 24.66 2.87 -22.37
C PHE A 300 24.75 4.16 -23.17
N ASP A 301 24.69 4.01 -24.50
CA ASP A 301 24.50 5.15 -25.39
C ASP A 301 23.08 5.71 -25.28
N LEU A 302 22.88 6.98 -25.67
CA LEU A 302 21.54 7.55 -25.75
C LEU A 302 20.73 6.84 -26.86
N PRO A 303 19.53 6.29 -26.58
CA PRO A 303 18.67 5.77 -27.65
C PRO A 303 18.31 6.84 -28.68
N GLU A 304 18.28 6.48 -29.96
CA GLU A 304 18.03 7.45 -31.05
C GLU A 304 16.70 8.21 -30.89
N ALA A 305 15.67 7.53 -30.36
CA ALA A 305 14.36 8.12 -30.10
C ALA A 305 14.26 8.89 -28.76
N ALA A 306 15.37 9.04 -28.02
CA ALA A 306 15.39 9.66 -26.71
C ALA A 306 15.87 11.12 -26.74
N THR A 307 15.31 11.90 -25.82
CA THR A 307 15.83 13.22 -25.44
C THR A 307 16.76 13.04 -24.24
N LEU A 308 18.03 13.46 -24.38
CA LEU A 308 18.94 13.54 -23.25
C LEU A 308 18.47 14.66 -22.32
N LEU A 309 18.34 14.35 -21.02
CA LEU A 309 17.86 15.29 -20.02
C LEU A 309 18.96 15.72 -19.06
N ALA A 310 19.87 14.83 -18.67
CA ALA A 310 20.98 15.18 -17.80
C ALA A 310 22.24 14.38 -18.11
N THR A 311 23.38 14.99 -17.81
CA THR A 311 24.72 14.41 -17.99
C THR A 311 25.49 14.42 -16.68
N GLY A 312 26.52 13.57 -16.58
CA GLY A 312 27.49 13.56 -15.49
C GLY A 312 28.89 13.92 -15.98
N GLU A 313 29.84 13.94 -15.04
CA GLU A 313 31.24 14.28 -15.33
C GLU A 313 31.89 13.25 -16.28
N GLU A 314 31.79 11.97 -15.96
CA GLU A 314 32.41 10.89 -16.74
C GLU A 314 31.35 10.10 -17.53
N VAL A 315 30.26 9.69 -16.88
CA VAL A 315 29.14 9.01 -17.53
C VAL A 315 28.16 10.05 -18.08
N LYS A 316 28.05 10.12 -19.41
CA LYS A 316 27.34 11.22 -20.10
C LYS A 316 25.83 11.07 -20.15
N VAL A 317 25.29 9.85 -20.09
CA VAL A 317 23.83 9.63 -20.13
C VAL A 317 23.34 9.35 -18.70
N GLN A 318 22.99 10.41 -17.97
CA GLN A 318 22.50 10.29 -16.58
C GLN A 318 20.98 10.28 -16.49
N ALA A 319 20.30 11.02 -17.35
CA ALA A 319 18.85 10.95 -17.50
C ALA A 319 18.45 11.14 -18.95
N PHE A 320 17.47 10.38 -19.40
CA PHE A 320 16.88 10.53 -20.73
C PHE A 320 15.38 10.23 -20.70
N ARG A 321 14.67 10.74 -21.71
CA ARG A 321 13.24 10.49 -21.90
C ARG A 321 12.94 10.00 -23.31
N VAL A 322 12.08 8.99 -23.41
CA VAL A 322 11.58 8.43 -24.66
C VAL A 322 10.10 8.77 -24.80
N GLY A 323 9.74 9.41 -25.91
CA GLY A 323 8.40 9.95 -26.10
C GLY A 323 8.02 10.93 -25.00
N ALA A 324 6.76 10.90 -24.56
CA ALA A 324 6.25 11.83 -23.57
C ALA A 324 6.30 11.31 -22.12
N ARG A 325 6.50 10.00 -21.91
CA ARG A 325 6.13 9.33 -20.65
C ARG A 325 7.06 8.21 -20.17
N ALA A 326 8.21 7.98 -20.81
CA ALA A 326 9.15 6.96 -20.37
C ALA A 326 10.51 7.60 -20.05
N TRP A 327 10.98 7.45 -18.82
CA TRP A 327 12.26 8.00 -18.35
C TRP A 327 13.21 6.88 -17.91
N GLY A 328 14.49 7.09 -18.18
CA GLY A 328 15.58 6.32 -17.57
C GLY A 328 16.51 7.27 -16.84
N VAL A 329 16.81 6.98 -15.57
CA VAL A 329 17.80 7.70 -14.76
C VAL A 329 18.85 6.72 -14.23
N GLN A 330 20.12 7.10 -14.31
CA GLN A 330 21.24 6.26 -13.92
C GLN A 330 21.58 6.40 -12.41
N PHE A 331 21.15 7.51 -11.80
CA PHE A 331 21.25 7.83 -10.38
C PHE A 331 19.99 7.44 -9.60
N HIS A 332 20.13 7.37 -8.28
CA HIS A 332 19.08 7.02 -7.34
C HIS A 332 18.48 8.27 -6.68
N VAL A 333 17.15 8.34 -6.69
CA VAL A 333 16.35 9.38 -6.04
C VAL A 333 15.51 8.81 -4.89
N GLU A 334 15.42 7.49 -4.83
CA GLU A 334 14.64 6.69 -3.89
C GLU A 334 15.44 6.29 -2.65
N VAL A 335 16.77 6.44 -2.68
CA VAL A 335 17.65 5.96 -1.61
C VAL A 335 17.61 6.89 -0.42
N ASP A 336 17.23 6.31 0.70
CA ASP A 336 17.08 6.90 2.01
C ASP A 336 18.23 6.34 2.92
N ARG A 337 18.46 6.95 4.09
CA ARG A 337 19.61 6.63 4.96
C ARG A 337 19.67 5.15 5.36
N PRO A 338 18.57 4.48 5.78
CA PRO A 338 18.58 3.06 6.11
C PRO A 338 18.85 2.16 4.90
N GLU A 339 18.33 2.49 3.72
CA GLU A 339 18.61 1.74 2.48
C GLU A 339 20.09 1.83 2.13
N LEU A 340 20.68 3.04 2.24
CA LEU A 340 22.10 3.24 2.03
C LEU A 340 22.94 2.45 3.04
N ASP A 341 22.60 2.49 4.33
CA ASP A 341 23.32 1.73 5.36
C ASP A 341 23.26 0.21 5.07
N LEU A 342 22.10 -0.31 4.63
CA LEU A 342 21.96 -1.71 4.19
C LEU A 342 22.84 -2.03 2.96
N TRP A 343 22.91 -1.14 1.97
CA TRP A 343 23.74 -1.36 0.78
C TRP A 343 25.22 -1.40 1.12
N LEU A 344 25.66 -0.52 2.03
CA LEU A 344 27.03 -0.49 2.55
C LEU A 344 27.37 -1.79 3.29
N ASP A 345 26.45 -2.29 4.12
CA ASP A 345 26.62 -3.55 4.85
C ASP A 345 26.72 -4.76 3.90
N VAL A 346 25.87 -4.81 2.87
CA VAL A 346 25.85 -5.91 1.88
C VAL A 346 27.07 -5.88 0.97
N ALA A 347 27.51 -4.70 0.53
CA ALA A 347 28.67 -4.56 -0.35
C ALA A 347 30.00 -4.86 0.36
N GLY A 348 30.09 -4.53 1.66
CA GLY A 348 31.31 -4.67 2.44
C GLY A 348 32.49 -3.83 1.95
N PRO A 349 33.66 -3.89 2.63
CA PRO A 349 34.82 -3.05 2.31
C PRO A 349 35.40 -3.31 0.91
N GLU A 350 35.32 -4.55 0.43
CA GLU A 350 35.83 -4.93 -0.90
C GLU A 350 34.90 -4.50 -2.04
N GLY A 351 33.58 -4.46 -1.79
CA GLY A 351 32.59 -3.99 -2.75
C GLY A 351 32.62 -2.47 -2.97
N LEU A 352 33.21 -1.71 -2.05
CA LEU A 352 33.43 -0.26 -2.17
C LEU A 352 34.80 0.12 -2.75
N ALA A 353 35.76 -0.81 -2.78
CA ALA A 353 37.16 -0.55 -3.13
C ALA A 353 37.61 -1.07 -4.52
N ARG A 354 36.73 -1.78 -5.24
CA ARG A 354 36.92 -2.18 -6.65
C ARG A 354 36.27 -1.17 -7.59
#